data_AF-A0AA88RTV8-F1
#
_entry.id   AF-A0AA88RTV8-F1
#
_cell.length_a   1.000
_cell.length_b   1.000
_cell.length_c   1.000
_cell.angle_alpha   90.00
_cell.angle_beta   90.00
_cell.angle_gamma   90.00
#
_symmetry.space_group_name_H-M   'P 1'
#
loop_
_entity.id
_entity.type
_entity.pdbx_description
1 polymer ?
#
loop_
_entity_poly.entity_id
_entity_poly.type
_entity_poly.pdbx_seq_one_letter_code
_entity_poly.pdbx_strand_id
1 'polypeptide(L)'
;MIKFDEYSKDPKRTMNQNFRMMSNMIGKLRDARHALTDEQQNKTVIRSLPASWANMKQLLTHSENIKNFSDVSQHVIFEAETRDSDNTLTYIAQGGSCNANSKCERQNKKGEASTSAPK
;
A
#
# COMPACT_ATOMS: atom_id res chain seq x y z
N MET A 1 -6.87 -26.19 -20.64
CA MET A 1 -7.83 -25.65 -19.66
C MET A 1 -7.11 -24.60 -18.83
N ILE A 2 -7.61 -23.36 -18.79
CA ILE A 2 -6.97 -22.27 -18.03
C ILE A 2 -7.39 -22.44 -16.56
N LYS A 3 -6.42 -22.67 -15.68
CA LYS A 3 -6.67 -22.88 -14.24
C LYS A 3 -6.74 -21.56 -13.49
N PHE A 4 -7.80 -20.80 -13.72
CA PHE A 4 -7.99 -19.51 -13.05
C PHE A 4 -8.10 -19.67 -11.53
N ASP A 5 -8.73 -20.74 -11.04
CA ASP A 5 -8.89 -21.01 -9.60
C ASP A 5 -7.58 -21.35 -8.86
N GLU A 6 -6.51 -21.69 -9.58
CA GLU A 6 -5.18 -21.90 -8.97
C GLU A 6 -4.29 -20.66 -9.08
N TYR A 7 -4.81 -19.54 -9.62
CA TYR A 7 -4.02 -18.34 -9.85
C TYR A 7 -3.58 -17.69 -8.53
N SER A 8 -2.28 -17.42 -8.41
CA SER A 8 -1.68 -16.69 -7.30
C SER A 8 -0.84 -15.54 -7.84
N LYS A 9 -0.89 -14.39 -7.16
CA LYS A 9 -0.08 -13.22 -7.54
C LYS A 9 1.42 -13.54 -7.38
N ASP A 10 2.18 -13.22 -8.41
CA ASP A 10 3.65 -13.18 -8.33
C ASP A 10 4.11 -11.98 -7.48
N PRO A 11 4.96 -12.19 -6.46
CA PRO A 11 5.45 -11.10 -5.60
C PRO A 11 6.25 -10.03 -6.36
N LYS A 12 6.83 -10.36 -7.53
CA LYS A 12 7.63 -9.42 -8.33
C LYS A 12 6.78 -8.48 -9.19
N ARG A 13 5.48 -8.76 -9.37
CA ARG A 13 4.60 -7.97 -10.23
C ARG A 13 3.86 -6.91 -9.45
N THR A 14 3.60 -5.77 -10.07
CA THR A 14 2.72 -4.75 -9.48
C THR A 14 1.27 -5.25 -9.44
N MET A 15 0.44 -4.60 -8.62
CA MET A 15 -0.97 -4.99 -8.51
C MET A 15 -1.74 -4.77 -9.83
N ASN A 16 -1.48 -3.64 -10.49
CA ASN A 16 -2.00 -3.33 -11.83
C ASN A 16 -1.68 -4.41 -12.87
N GLN A 17 -0.42 -4.87 -12.94
CA GLN A 17 -0.01 -5.93 -13.86
C GLN A 17 -0.70 -7.27 -13.56
N ASN A 18 -0.87 -7.58 -12.27
CA ASN A 18 -1.54 -8.80 -11.81
C ASN A 18 -3.01 -8.83 -12.26
N PHE A 19 -3.75 -7.73 -12.07
CA PHE A 19 -5.14 -7.62 -12.48
C PHE A 19 -5.31 -7.66 -14.01
N ARG A 20 -4.38 -7.05 -14.77
CA ARG A 20 -4.38 -7.13 -16.24
C ARG A 20 -4.27 -8.58 -16.74
N MET A 21 -3.46 -9.41 -16.08
CA MET A 21 -3.36 -10.84 -16.40
C MET A 21 -4.65 -11.59 -16.08
N MET A 22 -5.25 -11.36 -14.91
CA MET A 22 -6.52 -11.98 -14.55
C MET A 22 -7.65 -11.60 -15.52
N SER A 23 -7.75 -10.33 -15.90
CA SER A 23 -8.73 -9.87 -16.89
C SER A 23 -8.55 -10.58 -18.24
N ASN A 24 -7.31 -10.77 -18.70
CA ASN A 24 -7.01 -11.54 -19.90
C ASN A 24 -7.42 -13.01 -19.76
N MET A 25 -7.16 -13.64 -18.61
CA MET A 25 -7.58 -15.02 -18.35
C MET A 25 -9.11 -15.17 -18.34
N ILE A 26 -9.82 -14.24 -17.71
CA ILE A 26 -11.30 -14.19 -17.71
C ILE A 26 -11.82 -14.03 -19.15
N GLY A 27 -11.21 -13.16 -19.95
CA GLY A 27 -11.53 -12.99 -21.37
C GLY A 27 -11.36 -14.29 -22.16
N LYS A 28 -10.22 -14.97 -22.01
CA LYS A 28 -9.97 -16.27 -22.66
C LYS A 28 -10.93 -17.36 -22.22
N LEU A 29 -11.33 -17.38 -20.95
CA LEU A 29 -12.33 -18.32 -20.43
C LEU A 29 -13.71 -18.06 -21.03
N ARG A 30 -14.10 -16.79 -21.13
CA ARG A 30 -15.35 -16.37 -21.79
C ARG A 30 -15.37 -16.80 -23.25
N ASP A 31 -14.27 -16.59 -23.98
CA ASP A 31 -14.16 -16.96 -25.40
C ASP A 31 -14.20 -18.49 -25.59
N ALA A 32 -13.66 -19.24 -24.62
CA ALA A 32 -13.76 -20.70 -24.56
C ALA A 32 -15.15 -21.23 -24.12
N ARG A 33 -16.17 -20.36 -24.01
CA ARG A 33 -17.52 -20.66 -23.48
C ARG A 33 -17.52 -21.17 -22.03
N HIS A 34 -16.46 -20.94 -21.28
CA HIS A 34 -16.37 -21.21 -19.84
C HIS A 34 -16.55 -19.90 -19.06
N ALA A 35 -17.69 -19.24 -19.26
CA ALA A 35 -17.99 -17.98 -18.56
C ALA A 35 -18.07 -18.23 -17.04
N LEU A 36 -17.21 -17.57 -16.28
CA LEU A 36 -17.24 -17.56 -14.83
C LEU A 36 -18.29 -16.56 -14.34
N THR A 37 -19.04 -16.90 -13.30
CA THR A 37 -19.94 -15.93 -12.63
C THR A 37 -19.13 -14.83 -11.95
N ASP A 38 -19.72 -13.64 -11.77
CA ASP A 38 -19.03 -12.53 -11.09
C ASP A 38 -18.60 -12.92 -9.66
N GLU A 39 -19.41 -13.72 -8.98
CA GLU A 39 -19.07 -14.26 -7.66
C GLU A 39 -17.83 -15.17 -7.69
N GLN A 40 -17.72 -16.06 -8.70
CA GLN A 40 -16.54 -16.90 -8.88
C GLN A 40 -15.31 -16.07 -9.21
N GLN A 41 -15.45 -15.08 -10.08
CA GLN A 41 -14.37 -14.15 -10.40
C GLN A 41 -13.88 -13.42 -9.15
N ASN A 42 -14.79 -12.85 -8.36
CA ASN A 42 -14.47 -12.12 -7.14
C ASN A 42 -13.80 -13.01 -6.09
N LYS A 43 -14.33 -14.22 -5.86
CA LYS A 43 -13.74 -15.18 -4.92
C LYS A 43 -12.30 -15.55 -5.29
N THR A 44 -12.04 -15.82 -6.57
CA THR A 44 -10.70 -16.18 -7.04
C THR A 44 -9.74 -15.00 -6.98
N VAL A 45 -10.20 -13.80 -7.31
CA VAL A 45 -9.42 -12.57 -7.15
C VAL A 45 -9.04 -12.34 -5.69
N ILE A 46 -10.00 -12.38 -4.76
CA ILE A 46 -9.76 -12.17 -3.33
C ILE A 46 -8.77 -13.21 -2.79
N ARG A 47 -8.92 -14.48 -3.20
CA ARG A 47 -8.01 -15.56 -2.79
C ARG A 47 -6.59 -15.36 -3.29
N SER A 48 -6.42 -14.84 -4.51
CA SER A 48 -5.12 -14.60 -5.14
C SER A 48 -4.29 -13.46 -4.51
N LEU A 49 -4.92 -12.60 -3.70
CA LEU A 49 -4.20 -11.51 -3.04
C LEU A 49 -3.16 -12.07 -2.04
N PRO A 50 -2.05 -11.35 -1.79
CA PRO A 50 -1.07 -11.77 -0.80
C PRO A 50 -1.64 -11.89 0.62
N ALA A 51 -0.94 -12.62 1.50
CA ALA A 51 -1.31 -12.71 2.91
C ALA A 51 -1.24 -11.34 3.63
N SER A 52 -0.35 -10.44 3.21
CA SER A 52 -0.25 -9.06 3.73
C SER A 52 -1.48 -8.19 3.45
N TRP A 53 -2.44 -8.71 2.69
CA TRP A 53 -3.72 -8.08 2.38
C TRP A 53 -4.90 -8.73 3.11
N ALA A 54 -4.67 -9.50 4.18
CA ALA A 54 -5.71 -10.22 4.92
C ALA A 54 -6.91 -9.33 5.31
N ASN A 55 -6.67 -8.13 5.84
CA ASN A 55 -7.74 -7.19 6.21
C ASN A 55 -8.56 -6.76 4.98
N MET A 56 -7.88 -6.50 3.85
CA MET A 56 -8.56 -6.17 2.60
C MET A 56 -9.34 -7.33 2.04
N LYS A 57 -8.82 -8.56 2.11
CA LYS A 57 -9.58 -9.77 1.72
C LYS A 57 -10.89 -9.86 2.49
N GLN A 58 -10.87 -9.57 3.78
CA GLN A 58 -12.06 -9.60 4.63
C GLN A 58 -13.05 -8.49 4.23
N LEU A 59 -12.57 -7.26 4.00
CA LEU A 59 -13.41 -6.15 3.53
C LEU A 59 -14.05 -6.46 2.17
N LEU A 60 -13.27 -6.99 1.22
CA LEU A 60 -13.76 -7.34 -0.12
C LEU A 60 -14.80 -8.47 -0.09
N THR A 61 -14.69 -9.40 0.87
CA THR A 61 -15.61 -10.55 0.99
C THR A 61 -16.98 -10.16 1.55
N HIS A 62 -17.04 -9.11 2.38
CA HIS A 62 -18.27 -8.68 3.05
C HIS A 62 -18.86 -7.37 2.50
N SER A 63 -18.25 -6.78 1.47
CA SER A 63 -18.71 -5.52 0.91
C SER A 63 -19.85 -5.73 -0.09
N GLU A 64 -21.04 -5.18 0.21
CA GLU A 64 -22.20 -5.18 -0.68
C GLU A 64 -22.01 -4.31 -1.94
N ASN A 65 -21.01 -3.43 -1.91
CA ASN A 65 -20.70 -2.50 -3.01
C ASN A 65 -19.86 -3.14 -4.12
N ILE A 66 -19.33 -4.35 -3.88
CA ILE A 66 -18.43 -5.03 -4.81
C ILE A 66 -19.23 -6.07 -5.57
N LYS A 67 -19.67 -5.71 -6.76
CA LYS A 67 -20.57 -6.54 -7.57
C LYS A 67 -19.82 -7.27 -8.67
N ASN A 68 -18.73 -6.69 -9.17
CA ASN A 68 -18.01 -7.23 -10.32
C ASN A 68 -16.48 -7.15 -10.14
N PHE A 69 -15.76 -7.80 -11.07
CA PHE A 69 -14.29 -7.80 -11.11
C PHE A 69 -13.70 -6.38 -11.19
N SER A 70 -14.33 -5.48 -11.94
CA SER A 70 -13.88 -4.10 -12.10
C SER A 70 -13.87 -3.36 -10.77
N ASP A 71 -14.94 -3.48 -9.98
CA ASP A 71 -15.07 -2.86 -8.66
C ASP A 71 -13.95 -3.34 -7.71
N VAL A 72 -13.70 -4.66 -7.68
CA VAL A 72 -12.60 -5.24 -6.89
C VAL A 72 -11.26 -4.68 -7.35
N SER A 73 -11.02 -4.68 -8.66
CA SER A 73 -9.73 -4.27 -9.22
C SER A 73 -9.44 -2.80 -8.90
N GLN A 74 -10.40 -1.90 -9.08
CA GLN A 74 -10.24 -0.47 -8.82
C GLN A 74 -9.97 -0.21 -7.33
N HIS A 75 -10.73 -0.83 -6.44
CA HIS A 75 -10.54 -0.65 -5.00
C HIS A 75 -9.17 -1.14 -4.55
N VAL A 76 -8.74 -2.31 -5.01
CA VAL A 76 -7.42 -2.87 -4.64
C VAL A 76 -6.26 -2.11 -5.27
N ILE A 77 -6.41 -1.61 -6.50
CA ILE A 77 -5.39 -0.77 -7.15
C ILE A 77 -5.21 0.55 -6.38
N PHE A 78 -6.31 1.22 -6.02
CA PHE A 78 -6.28 2.47 -5.26
C PHE A 78 -5.59 2.28 -3.90
N GLU A 79 -5.98 1.26 -3.15
CA GLU A 79 -5.36 0.93 -1.85
C GLU A 79 -3.89 0.51 -1.97
N ALA A 80 -3.46 0.00 -3.12
CA ALA A 80 -2.06 -0.35 -3.34
C ALA A 80 -1.22 0.91 -3.57
N GLU A 81 -1.76 1.87 -4.33
CA GLU A 81 -1.10 3.15 -4.62
C GLU A 81 -0.99 4.04 -3.36
N THR A 82 -2.00 4.05 -2.49
CA THR A 82 -1.94 4.77 -1.20
C THR A 82 -0.87 4.18 -0.28
N ARG A 83 -0.83 2.85 -0.15
CA ARG A 83 0.21 2.15 0.64
C ARG A 83 1.63 2.39 0.11
N ASP A 84 1.78 2.53 -1.20
CA ASP A 84 3.05 2.87 -1.88
C ASP A 84 3.40 4.38 -1.82
N SER A 85 2.53 5.21 -1.24
CA SER A 85 2.76 6.65 -1.01
C SER A 85 3.01 6.97 0.46
N ASP A 86 2.41 6.22 1.39
CA ASP A 86 2.63 6.40 2.83
C ASP A 86 4.04 5.98 3.28
N ASN A 87 4.62 4.99 2.61
CA ASN A 87 6.01 4.57 2.80
C ASN A 87 7.02 5.65 2.37
N THR A 88 6.71 6.49 1.38
CA THR A 88 7.57 7.63 0.98
C THR A 88 7.48 8.78 1.98
N LEU A 89 6.31 9.09 2.55
CA LEU A 89 6.18 10.13 3.58
C LEU A 89 6.90 9.75 4.89
N THR A 90 6.85 8.46 5.27
CA THR A 90 7.52 7.96 6.48
C THR A 90 9.05 8.02 6.37
N TYR A 91 9.61 7.82 5.17
CA TYR A 91 11.06 7.94 4.92
C TYR A 91 11.56 9.38 5.08
N ILE A 92 10.74 10.38 4.71
CA ILE A 92 11.08 11.80 4.86
C ILE A 92 11.07 12.21 6.35
N ALA A 93 10.15 11.66 7.15
CA ALA A 93 10.09 11.96 8.59
C ALA A 93 11.19 11.29 9.43
N GLN A 94 11.77 10.16 8.97
CA GLN A 94 12.86 9.48 9.67
C GLN A 94 14.26 10.05 9.41
N GLY A 95 14.39 11.02 8.49
CA GLY A 95 15.65 11.77 8.27
C GLY A 95 16.03 12.73 9.40
N GLY A 96 15.20 12.88 10.44
CA GLY A 96 15.39 13.81 11.55
C GLY A 96 15.52 13.13 12.91
N SER A 97 16.23 12.01 13.04
CA SER A 97 16.64 11.50 14.36
C SER A 97 18.13 11.74 14.57
N CYS A 98 18.49 12.99 14.88
CA CYS A 98 19.70 13.25 15.63
C CYS A 98 19.48 12.75 17.06
N ASN A 99 19.99 11.55 17.33
CA ASN A 99 20.13 11.00 18.66
C ASN A 99 21.07 11.90 19.48
N ALA A 100 20.53 12.93 20.12
CA ALA A 100 21.28 13.84 20.98
C ALA A 100 21.48 13.20 22.36
N ASN A 101 22.26 12.12 22.42
CA ASN A 101 22.92 11.72 23.66
C ASN A 101 24.34 12.31 23.69
N SER A 102 24.41 13.63 23.81
CA SER A 102 25.63 14.32 24.22
C SER A 102 25.22 15.49 25.11
N LYS A 103 25.42 15.30 26.42
CA LYS A 103 25.37 16.31 27.48
C LYS A 103 25.82 17.68 26.97
N CYS A 104 24.89 18.61 26.81
CA CYS A 104 25.21 20.04 26.78
C CYS A 104 25.34 20.49 28.24
N GLU A 105 26.56 20.41 28.74
CA GLU A 105 26.96 20.96 30.04
C GLU A 105 26.80 22.48 30.01
N ARG A 106 26.00 23.01 30.96
CA ARG A 106 25.85 24.44 31.20
C ARG A 106 27.16 25.01 31.73
N GLN A 107 27.70 26.03 31.07
CA GLN A 107 28.59 26.98 31.74
C GLN A 107 28.04 28.40 31.62
N ASN A 108 27.41 28.81 32.72
CA ASN A 108 27.15 30.19 33.08
C ASN A 108 28.48 30.91 33.32
N LYS A 109 28.72 32.06 32.70
CA LYS A 109 29.71 33.04 33.20
C LYS A 109 29.05 34.41 33.31
N LYS A 110 28.75 34.78 34.55
CA LYS A 110 28.45 36.14 35.04
C LYS A 110 29.75 36.93 35.23
N GLY A 111 29.63 38.25 35.08
CA GLY A 111 30.54 39.30 35.62
C GLY A 111 31.04 40.24 34.51
N GLU A 112 31.04 41.57 34.61
CA GLU A 112 30.56 42.55 35.61
C GLU A 112 30.72 43.98 34.99
N ALA A 113 29.97 44.97 35.52
CA ALA A 113 30.06 46.46 35.55
C ALA A 113 31.19 47.23 34.78
N SER A 114 31.13 48.52 34.39
CA SER A 114 30.17 49.65 34.29
C SER A 114 30.98 50.86 33.75
N THR A 115 30.36 51.80 32.99
CA THR A 115 30.72 53.26 32.78
C THR A 115 32.15 53.63 32.29
N SER A 116 32.44 54.64 31.45
CA SER A 116 31.92 56.01 31.22
C SER A 116 32.50 56.61 29.90
N ALA A 117 31.94 57.74 29.42
CA ALA A 117 32.32 58.59 28.25
C ALA A 117 33.80 59.12 28.29
N PRO A 118 34.38 59.83 27.27
CA PRO A 118 33.92 61.05 26.56
C PRO A 118 34.17 61.00 25.01
N LYS A 119 33.96 62.00 24.14
CA LYS A 119 34.14 63.46 24.18
C LYS A 119 33.34 64.13 23.05
#